data_AF-A0A7C7SNV0-F1
#
_entry.id   AF-A0A7C7SNV0-F1
#
_cell.length_a   1.000
_cell.length_b   1.000
_cell.length_c   1.000
_cell.angle_alpha   90.00
_cell.angle_beta   90.00
_cell.angle_gamma   90.00
#
_symmetry.space_group_name_H-M   'P 1'
#
loop_
_entity.id
_entity.type
_entity.pdbx_description
1 polymer ?
#
loop_
_entity_poly.entity_id
_entity_poly.type
_entity_poly.pdbx_seq_one_letter_code
_entity_poly.pdbx_strand_id
1 'polypeptide(L)'
;MCSPSTTYEPRQPATGVLHQVVRDHFETFRAQAADLRDGEGLPGFVEQEFHKFLQCGALGAGFARFRCVGCGFDRLVPFSCKSRALCPSCGGRRMTERAAHLVDHVFPRVPVRQWGLSLPYRLRYRL
;
A
#
# COMPACT_ATOMS: atom_id res chain seq x y z
N MET A 1 -7.10 -34.94 -4.10
CA MET A 1 -6.69 -33.76 -3.29
C MET A 1 -6.90 -32.52 -4.16
N CYS A 2 -7.58 -31.48 -3.67
CA CYS A 2 -7.69 -30.22 -4.43
C CYS A 2 -6.33 -29.51 -4.39
N SER A 3 -5.61 -29.50 -5.50
CA SER A 3 -4.36 -28.75 -5.61
C SER A 3 -4.67 -27.28 -5.93
N PRO A 4 -4.11 -26.31 -5.18
CA PRO A 4 -4.26 -24.91 -5.53
C PRO A 4 -3.58 -24.63 -6.88
N SER A 5 -4.24 -23.87 -7.76
CA SER A 5 -3.69 -23.45 -9.05
C SER A 5 -2.45 -22.56 -8.91
N THR A 6 -2.27 -21.92 -7.75
CA THR A 6 -1.09 -21.16 -7.37
C THR A 6 -1.00 -21.07 -5.84
N THR A 7 0.21 -21.20 -5.29
CA THR A 7 0.47 -20.93 -3.88
C THR A 7 0.40 -19.42 -3.66
N TYR A 8 -0.62 -18.96 -2.93
CA TYR A 8 -0.66 -17.58 -2.47
C TYR A 8 0.33 -17.42 -1.32
N GLU A 9 1.35 -16.59 -1.52
CA GLU A 9 2.28 -16.22 -0.46
C GLU A 9 1.87 -14.84 0.09
N PRO A 10 1.46 -14.75 1.37
CA PRO A 10 1.18 -13.47 1.99
C PRO A 10 2.43 -12.58 1.97
N ARG A 11 2.25 -11.32 1.60
CA ARG A 11 3.33 -10.33 1.72
C ARG A 11 3.74 -10.17 3.19
N GLN A 12 5.02 -9.87 3.41
CA GLN A 12 5.57 -9.54 4.72
C GLN A 12 5.94 -8.05 4.78
N PRO A 13 4.97 -7.13 4.85
CA PRO A 13 5.25 -5.70 4.81
C PRO A 13 6.13 -5.23 5.97
N ALA A 14 6.06 -5.89 7.13
CA ALA A 14 6.86 -5.58 8.32
C ALA A 14 8.38 -5.79 8.16
N THR A 15 8.81 -6.56 7.15
CA THR A 15 10.25 -6.74 6.86
C THR A 15 10.80 -5.64 5.95
N GLY A 16 9.94 -4.79 5.37
CA GLY A 16 10.36 -3.69 4.51
C GLY A 16 10.93 -2.52 5.30
N VAL A 17 12.03 -1.94 4.82
CA VAL A 17 12.70 -0.78 5.43
C VAL A 17 11.73 0.38 5.72
N LEU A 18 10.86 0.72 4.77
CA LEU A 18 9.89 1.80 4.96
C LEU A 18 8.90 1.50 6.10
N HIS A 19 8.44 0.25 6.24
CA HIS A 19 7.54 -0.12 7.33
C HIS A 19 8.23 0.01 8.67
N GLN A 20 9.48 -0.46 8.78
CA GLN A 20 10.29 -0.36 9.99
C GLN A 20 10.52 1.10 10.40
N VAL A 21 10.97 1.95 9.46
CA VAL A 21 11.17 3.38 9.73
C VAL A 21 9.89 4.05 10.21
N VAL A 22 8.76 3.79 9.55
CA VAL A 22 7.49 4.38 9.98
C VAL A 22 7.07 3.84 11.34
N ARG A 23 7.17 2.53 11.58
CA ARG A 23 6.81 1.91 12.86
C ARG A 23 7.62 2.51 14.01
N ASP A 24 8.91 2.70 13.79
CA ASP A 24 9.85 3.11 14.84
C ASP A 24 9.83 4.62 15.10
N HIS A 25 9.40 5.43 14.12
CA HIS A 25 9.48 6.91 14.21
C HIS A 25 8.16 7.66 14.09
N PHE A 26 7.04 7.00 13.77
CA PHE A 26 5.77 7.72 13.52
C PHE A 26 5.26 8.50 14.74
N GLU A 27 5.31 7.94 15.94
CA GLU A 27 4.86 8.66 17.14
C GLU A 27 5.75 9.86 17.48
N THR A 28 7.07 9.73 17.29
CA THR A 28 8.00 10.86 17.44
C THR A 28 7.70 11.96 16.42
N PHE A 29 7.48 11.60 15.16
CA PHE A 29 7.11 12.55 14.11
C PHE A 29 5.78 13.26 14.42
N ARG A 30 4.79 12.52 14.92
CA ARG A 30 3.48 13.06 15.30
C ARG A 30 3.59 14.05 16.46
N ALA A 31 4.38 13.73 17.49
CA ALA A 31 4.64 14.64 18.61
C ALA A 31 5.33 15.94 18.14
N GLN A 32 6.40 15.82 17.34
CA GLN A 32 7.12 16.97 16.79
C GLN A 32 6.22 17.85 15.90
N ALA A 33 5.32 17.23 15.12
CA ALA A 33 4.37 17.97 14.30
C ALA A 33 3.35 18.76 15.14
N ALA A 34 2.98 18.25 16.32
CA ALA A 34 2.13 18.98 17.26
C ALA A 34 2.87 20.17 17.88
N ASP A 35 4.13 19.97 18.31
CA ASP A 35 4.96 21.03 18.88
C ASP A 35 5.16 22.20 17.91
N LEU A 36 5.34 21.92 16.62
CA LEU A 36 5.53 22.94 15.58
C LEU A 36 4.24 23.67 15.17
N ARG A 37 3.07 23.16 15.55
CA ARG A 37 1.76 23.68 15.13
C ARG A 37 0.87 24.04 16.32
N ASP A 38 1.48 24.54 17.40
CA ASP A 38 0.76 24.98 18.61
C ASP A 38 -0.24 23.94 19.15
N GLY A 39 0.09 22.65 19.01
CA GLY A 39 -0.74 21.53 19.44
C GLY A 39 -1.74 20.98 18.42
N GLU A 40 -1.88 21.56 17.22
CA GLU A 40 -2.81 21.05 16.20
C GLU A 40 -2.43 19.65 15.65
N GLY A 41 -1.15 19.27 15.72
CA GLY A 41 -0.68 17.97 15.24
C GLY A 41 -0.75 17.81 13.72
N LEU A 42 -0.78 16.57 13.22
CA LEU A 42 -0.95 16.28 11.80
C LEU A 42 -2.43 16.34 11.41
N PRO A 43 -2.77 16.70 10.16
CA PRO A 43 -4.14 16.55 9.69
C PRO A 43 -4.60 15.09 9.85
N GLY A 44 -5.81 14.85 10.36
CA GLY A 44 -6.26 13.49 10.71
C GLY A 44 -6.22 12.49 9.56
N PHE A 45 -6.40 12.93 8.30
CA PHE A 45 -6.25 12.05 7.14
C PHE A 45 -4.81 11.56 6.92
N VAL A 46 -3.81 12.35 7.32
CA VAL A 46 -2.38 11.99 7.25
C VAL A 46 -2.09 10.92 8.29
N GLU A 47 -2.48 11.13 9.55
CA GLU A 47 -2.30 10.14 10.62
C GLU A 47 -2.98 8.81 10.26
N GLN A 48 -4.20 8.87 9.73
CA GLN A 48 -4.92 7.68 9.27
C GLN A 48 -4.17 6.93 8.17
N GLU A 49 -3.47 7.60 7.25
CA GLU A 49 -2.67 6.95 6.22
C GLU A 49 -1.47 6.20 6.83
N PHE A 50 -0.81 6.77 7.85
CA PHE A 50 0.27 6.11 8.59
C PHE A 50 -0.23 4.86 9.33
N HIS A 51 -1.33 4.99 10.09
CA HIS A 51 -1.92 3.85 10.79
C HIS A 51 -2.36 2.74 9.84
N LYS A 52 -3.06 3.08 8.74
CA LYS A 52 -3.46 2.12 7.71
C LYS A 52 -2.25 1.44 7.08
N PHE A 53 -1.17 2.17 6.82
CA PHE A 53 0.05 1.60 6.28
C PHE A 53 0.68 0.57 7.23
N LEU A 54 0.78 0.89 8.52
CA LEU A 54 1.34 -0.01 9.53
C LEU A 54 0.55 -1.31 9.69
N GLN A 55 -0.77 -1.25 9.50
CA GLN A 55 -1.69 -2.39 9.57
C GLN A 55 -1.82 -3.16 8.25
N CYS A 56 -1.38 -2.59 7.13
CA CYS A 56 -1.54 -3.19 5.81
C CYS A 56 -0.87 -4.56 5.74
N GLY A 57 -1.61 -5.61 5.38
CA GLY A 57 -1.06 -6.96 5.21
C GLY A 57 -0.79 -7.71 6.52
N ALA A 58 -1.09 -7.12 7.69
CA ALA A 58 -1.00 -7.82 8.96
C ALA A 58 -2.27 -8.63 9.23
N LEU A 59 -2.15 -9.93 9.49
CA LEU A 59 -3.29 -10.78 9.85
C LEU A 59 -4.01 -10.28 11.12
N GLY A 60 -3.27 -9.73 12.08
CA GLY A 60 -3.84 -9.15 13.31
C GLY A 60 -4.73 -7.92 13.06
N ALA A 61 -4.60 -7.25 11.90
CA ALA A 61 -5.46 -6.14 11.51
C ALA A 61 -6.72 -6.59 10.73
N GLY A 62 -6.89 -7.89 10.53
CA GLY A 62 -8.03 -8.49 9.85
C GLY A 62 -7.68 -9.20 8.54
N PHE A 63 -8.48 -10.21 8.19
CA PHE A 63 -8.28 -11.04 7.01
C PHE A 63 -9.60 -11.62 6.50
N ALA A 64 -9.62 -11.99 5.22
CA ALA A 64 -10.62 -12.87 4.65
C ALA A 64 -10.15 -14.32 4.75
N ARG A 65 -11.05 -15.24 5.14
CA ARG A 65 -10.79 -16.68 5.19
C ARG A 65 -11.53 -17.36 4.04
N PHE A 66 -10.79 -18.04 3.18
CA PHE A 66 -11.33 -18.87 2.11
C PHE A 66 -11.14 -20.33 2.48
N ARG A 67 -12.25 -21.05 2.67
CA ARG A 67 -12.25 -22.46 3.03
C ARG A 67 -12.68 -23.31 1.85
N CYS A 68 -11.90 -24.32 1.51
CA CYS A 68 -12.30 -25.33 0.54
C CYS A 68 -13.32 -26.29 1.18
N VAL A 69 -14.50 -26.43 0.57
CA VAL A 69 -15.56 -27.34 1.07
C VAL A 69 -15.13 -28.82 0.92
N GLY A 70 -14.37 -29.16 -0.12
CA GLY A 70 -13.98 -30.55 -0.40
C GLY A 70 -12.84 -31.08 0.46
N CYS A 71 -11.82 -30.26 0.77
CA CYS A 71 -10.64 -30.70 1.52
C CYS A 71 -10.41 -29.96 2.85
N GLY A 72 -11.27 -29.01 3.21
CA GLY A 72 -11.18 -28.27 4.47
C GLY A 72 -10.03 -27.26 4.57
N PHE A 73 -9.18 -27.13 3.54
CA PHE A 73 -8.04 -26.21 3.55
C PHE A 73 -8.50 -24.75 3.69
N ASP A 74 -7.85 -24.02 4.59
CA ASP A 74 -8.09 -22.60 4.83
C ASP A 74 -6.96 -21.75 4.26
N ARG A 75 -7.33 -20.76 3.45
CA ARG A 75 -6.42 -19.71 2.98
C ARG A 75 -6.82 -18.38 3.63
N LEU A 76 -5.89 -17.81 4.38
CA LEU A 76 -6.06 -16.48 4.98
C LEU A 76 -5.45 -15.41 4.08
N VAL A 77 -6.24 -14.39 3.75
CA VAL A 77 -5.81 -13.26 2.93
C VAL A 77 -5.93 -11.99 3.77
N PRO A 78 -4.82 -11.38 4.21
CA PRO A 78 -4.86 -10.18 5.02
C PRO A 78 -5.43 -9.00 4.24
N PHE A 79 -6.07 -8.07 4.95
CA PHE A 79 -6.58 -6.86 4.34
C PHE A 79 -5.44 -5.90 3.91
N SER A 80 -5.69 -5.21 2.81
CA SER A 80 -4.81 -4.16 2.29
C SER A 80 -5.31 -2.78 2.71
N CYS A 81 -4.42 -1.83 2.96
CA CYS A 81 -4.82 -0.46 3.32
C CYS A 81 -5.60 0.29 2.23
N LYS A 82 -5.44 -0.09 0.96
CA LYS A 82 -6.03 0.60 -0.22
C LYS A 82 -5.61 2.08 -0.37
N SER A 83 -4.69 2.52 0.48
CA SER A 83 -4.06 3.84 0.50
C SER A 83 -3.17 4.05 -0.74
N ARG A 84 -2.96 5.33 -1.07
CA ARG A 84 -2.15 5.75 -2.24
C ARG A 84 -0.85 6.46 -1.87
N ALA A 85 -0.74 6.97 -0.65
CA ALA A 85 0.37 7.82 -0.26
C ALA A 85 1.62 7.02 0.12
N LEU A 86 1.55 6.26 1.22
CA LEU A 86 2.74 5.65 1.83
C LEU A 86 3.00 4.23 1.35
N CYS A 87 1.96 3.42 1.16
CA CYS A 87 2.11 1.99 0.92
C CYS A 87 2.53 1.69 -0.53
N PRO A 88 3.78 1.24 -0.81
CA PRO A 88 4.24 1.02 -2.18
C PRO A 88 3.49 -0.14 -2.84
N SER A 89 3.13 -1.15 -2.06
CA SER A 89 2.35 -2.31 -2.51
C SER A 89 0.95 -1.94 -3.00
N CYS A 90 0.20 -1.16 -2.20
CA CYS A 90 -1.16 -0.76 -2.56
C CYS A 90 -1.16 0.34 -3.62
N GLY A 91 -0.24 1.30 -3.52
CA GLY A 91 -0.03 2.33 -4.54
C GLY A 91 0.32 1.70 -5.90
N GLY A 92 1.30 0.80 -5.94
CA GLY A 92 1.71 0.10 -7.15
C GLY A 92 0.59 -0.71 -7.78
N ARG A 93 -0.14 -1.51 -6.98
CA ARG A 93 -1.32 -2.25 -7.48
C ARG A 93 -2.34 -1.31 -8.12
N ARG A 94 -2.64 -0.19 -7.46
CA ARG A 94 -3.63 0.77 -7.95
C ARG A 94 -3.16 1.51 -9.20
N MET A 95 -1.86 1.80 -9.32
CA MET A 95 -1.27 2.32 -10.55
C MET A 95 -1.45 1.35 -11.70
N THR A 96 -1.16 0.06 -11.50
CA THR A 96 -1.35 -0.99 -12.50
C THR A 96 -2.82 -1.14 -12.89
N GLU A 97 -3.73 -1.23 -11.92
CA GLU A 97 -5.18 -1.28 -12.16
C GLU A 97 -5.66 -0.06 -12.96
N ARG A 98 -5.10 1.12 -12.68
CA ARG A 98 -5.49 2.33 -13.39
C ARG A 98 -4.93 2.40 -14.80
N ALA A 99 -3.71 1.93 -15.01
CA ALA A 99 -3.13 1.78 -16.34
C ALA A 99 -3.95 0.82 -17.21
N ALA A 100 -4.34 -0.34 -16.68
CA ALA A 100 -5.20 -1.30 -17.38
C ALA A 100 -6.54 -0.66 -17.78
N HIS A 101 -7.23 -0.02 -16.83
CA HIS A 101 -8.48 0.69 -17.13
C HIS A 101 -8.32 1.76 -18.22
N LEU A 102 -7.20 2.51 -18.22
CA LEU A 102 -6.96 3.51 -19.25
C LEU A 102 -6.82 2.87 -20.64
N VAL A 103 -6.06 1.78 -20.74
CA VAL A 103 -5.83 1.06 -22.01
C VAL A 103 -7.12 0.38 -22.50
N ASP A 104 -7.84 -0.29 -21.61
CA ASP A 104 -8.95 -1.17 -21.99
C ASP A 104 -10.25 -0.40 -22.25
N HIS A 105 -10.44 0.75 -21.59
CA HIS A 105 -11.75 1.42 -21.53
C HIS A 105 -11.74 2.91 -21.84
N VAL A 106 -10.59 3.59 -21.81
CA VAL A 106 -10.55 5.06 -21.95
C VAL A 106 -9.86 5.47 -23.26
N PHE A 107 -8.72 4.87 -23.57
CA PHE A 107 -7.99 5.23 -24.78
C PHE A 107 -8.64 4.63 -26.02
N PRO A 108 -8.92 5.45 -27.05
CA PRO A 108 -9.35 4.93 -28.33
C PRO A 108 -8.18 4.16 -28.99
N ARG A 109 -8.50 3.30 -29.97
CA ARG A 109 -7.50 2.52 -30.73
C ARG A 109 -6.73 3.42 -31.71
N VAL A 110 -5.93 4.32 -31.16
CA VAL A 110 -5.04 5.25 -31.86
C VAL A 110 -3.66 5.22 -31.21
N PRO A 111 -2.58 5.59 -31.91
CA PRO A 111 -1.27 5.72 -31.28
C PRO A 111 -1.29 6.74 -30.14
N VAL A 112 -0.95 6.30 -28.92
CA VAL A 112 -0.83 7.16 -27.72
C VAL A 112 0.64 7.26 -27.33
N ARG A 113 1.11 8.46 -26.98
CA ARG A 113 2.47 8.69 -26.48
C ARG A 113 2.43 9.10 -25.00
N GLN A 114 2.98 8.25 -24.14
CA GLN A 114 3.20 8.58 -22.73
C GLN A 114 4.44 9.46 -22.59
N TRP A 115 4.31 10.58 -21.88
CA TRP A 115 5.44 11.41 -21.45
C TRP A 115 5.71 11.15 -19.97
N GLY A 116 6.92 10.74 -19.64
CA GLY A 116 7.37 10.55 -18.27
C GLY A 116 8.49 11.53 -17.94
N LEU A 117 8.34 12.30 -16.86
CA LEU A 117 9.43 13.10 -16.31
C LEU A 117 10.14 12.26 -15.24
N SER A 118 11.39 11.88 -15.50
CA SER A 118 12.24 11.26 -14.49
C SER A 118 13.22 12.30 -13.94
N LEU A 119 13.20 12.52 -12.64
CA LEU A 119 14.15 13.41 -11.98
C LEU A 119 15.49 12.67 -11.71
N PRO A 120 16.65 13.27 -12.02
CA PRO A 120 17.95 12.78 -11.58
C PRO A 120 17.98 12.55 -10.07
N TYR A 121 18.70 11.54 -9.60
CA TYR A 121 18.71 11.13 -8.18
C TYR A 121 18.96 12.29 -7.22
N ARG A 122 19.89 13.19 -7.57
CA ARG A 122 20.24 14.38 -6.77
C ARG A 122 19.09 15.37 -6.58
N LEU A 123 18.10 15.39 -7.48
CA LEU A 123 16.97 16.31 -7.46
C LEU A 123 15.72 15.71 -6.82
N ARG A 124 15.65 14.39 -6.60
CA ARG A 124 14.45 13.72 -6.07
C ARG A 124 14.08 14.13 -4.64
N TYR A 125 15.03 14.65 -3.87
CA TYR A 125 14.85 15.02 -2.46
C TYR A 125 14.92 16.54 -2.22
N ARG A 126 15.00 17.35 -3.29
CA ARG A 126 15.18 18.82 -3.20
C ARG A 126 13.97 19.63 -3.70
N LEU A 127 12.95 18.94 -4.22
CA LEU A 127 11.66 19.48 -4.65
C LEU A 127 10.59 18.99 -3.67
#